data_AF-A0AA51DEL8-F1
#
_entry.id   AF-A0AA51DEL8-F1
#
_cell.length_a   1.000
_cell.length_b   1.000
_cell.length_c   1.000
_cell.angle_alpha   90.00
_cell.angle_beta   90.00
_cell.angle_gamma   90.00
#
_symmetry.space_group_name_H-M   'P 1'
#
loop_
_entity.id
_entity.type
_entity.pdbx_description
1 polymer ?
#
loop_
_entity_poly.entity_id
_entity_poly.type
_entity_poly.pdbx_seq_one_letter_code
_entity_poly.pdbx_strand_id
1 'polypeptide(L)' 'MSNNEVKIALIKEEINEFKESMKYQYGDNYMDYPEVTARIEVLENMIKILSTAD' A
#
# COMPACT_ATOMS: atom_id res chain seq x y z
N MET A 1 -21.72 -4.60 -4.39
CA MET A 1 -20.32 -4.33 -4.02
C MET A 1 -19.46 -4.92 -5.11
N SER A 2 -18.82 -4.07 -5.92
CA SER A 2 -17.99 -4.56 -7.02
C SER A 2 -16.78 -5.27 -6.41
N ASN A 3 -16.29 -6.33 -7.06
CA ASN A 3 -15.10 -7.06 -6.60
C ASN A 3 -13.89 -6.12 -6.40
N ASN A 4 -13.86 -5.00 -7.13
CA ASN A 4 -12.80 -4.00 -7.03
C ASN A 4 -12.86 -3.19 -5.73
N GLU A 5 -14.04 -2.85 -5.20
CA GLU A 5 -14.16 -2.13 -3.92
C GLU A 5 -13.54 -2.93 -2.77
N VAL A 6 -13.82 -4.23 -2.72
CA VAL A 6 -13.25 -5.14 -1.70
C VAL A 6 -11.74 -5.26 -1.86
N LYS A 7 -11.24 -5.43 -3.10
CA LYS A 7 -9.80 -5.49 -3.37
C LYS A 7 -9.08 -4.21 -2.97
N ILE A 8 -9.66 -3.04 -3.28
CA ILE A 8 -9.08 -1.74 -2.89
C ILE A 8 -9.02 -1.62 -1.37
N ALA A 9 -10.05 -2.06 -0.65
CA ALA A 9 -10.05 -2.05 0.82
C ALA A 9 -8.91 -2.91 1.39
N LEU A 10 -8.73 -4.13 0.88
CA LEU A 10 -7.66 -5.03 1.29
C LEU A 10 -6.27 -4.47 1.00
N ILE A 11 -6.06 -3.84 -0.17
CA ILE A 11 -4.76 -3.24 -0.49
C ILE A 11 -4.45 -2.04 0.42
N LYS A 12 -5.46 -1.25 0.81
CA LYS A 12 -5.28 -0.16 1.79
C LYS A 12 -4.88 -0.68 3.16
N GLU A 13 -5.45 -1.80 3.59
CA GLU A 13 -5.08 -2.50 4.81
C GLU A 13 -3.62 -2.97 4.73
N GLU A 14 -3.23 -3.62 3.62
CA GLU A 14 -1.85 -4.07 3.39
C GLU A 14 -0.84 -2.91 3.45
N ILE A 15 -1.15 -1.75 2.87
CA ILE A 15 -0.28 -0.56 2.96
C ILE A 15 -0.07 -0.14 4.42
N ASN A 16 -1.11 -0.16 5.24
CA ASN A 16 -1.03 0.25 6.63
C ASN A 16 -0.18 -0.74 7.45
N GLU A 17 -0.44 -2.03 7.33
CA GLU A 17 0.33 -3.08 8.00
C GLU A 17 1.80 -3.06 7.58
N PHE A 18 2.06 -2.82 6.30
CA PHE A 18 3.42 -2.67 5.79
C PHE A 18 4.12 -1.47 6.41
N LYS A 19 3.46 -0.31 6.47
CA LYS A 19 4.02 0.90 7.12
C LYS A 19 4.34 0.67 8.59
N GLU A 20 3.45 0.00 9.34
CA GLU A 20 3.68 -0.33 10.74
C GLU A 20 4.87 -1.28 10.91
N SER A 21 4.96 -2.30 10.05
CA SER A 21 6.07 -3.25 10.05
C SER A 21 7.40 -2.59 9.73
N MET A 22 7.44 -1.71 8.72
CA MET A 22 8.64 -0.98 8.33
C MET A 22 9.04 0.06 9.39
N LYS A 23 8.07 0.72 10.01
CA LYS A 23 8.31 1.60 11.15
C LYS A 23 8.91 0.84 12.34
N TYR A 24 8.44 -0.38 12.61
CA TYR A 24 9.03 -1.24 13.65
C TYR A 24 10.46 -1.66 13.31
N GLN A 25 10.73 -2.01 12.06
CA GLN A 25 12.03 -2.49 11.60
C GLN A 25 13.10 -1.39 11.48
N TYR A 26 12.72 -0.24 10.91
CA TYR A 26 13.64 0.83 10.51
C TYR A 26 13.47 2.13 11.32
N GLY A 27 12.51 2.17 12.24
CA GLY A 27 12.20 3.36 13.04
C GLY A 27 11.36 4.40 12.29
N ASP A 28 11.26 5.61 12.83
CA ASP A 28 10.43 6.68 12.27
C ASP A 28 10.85 7.12 10.85
N ASN A 29 12.11 6.89 10.49
CA ASN A 29 12.70 7.27 9.19
C ASN A 29 12.53 6.20 8.11
N TYR A 30 11.68 5.18 8.33
CA TYR A 30 11.49 4.07 7.40
C TYR A 30 11.09 4.49 5.98
N MET A 31 10.55 5.70 5.79
CA MET A 31 10.21 6.28 4.50
C MET A 31 11.42 6.82 3.72
N ASP A 32 12.61 6.88 4.32
CA ASP A 32 13.85 7.26 3.62
C ASP A 32 14.43 6.10 2.78
N TYR A 33 13.91 4.89 2.99
CA TYR A 33 14.35 3.68 2.30
C TYR A 33 13.62 3.52 0.95
N PRO A 34 14.34 3.58 -0.19
CA PRO A 34 13.73 3.53 -1.51
C PRO A 34 12.87 2.28 -1.75
N GLU A 35 13.24 1.15 -1.17
CA GLU A 35 12.49 -0.11 -1.27
C GLU A 35 11.12 -0.04 -0.58
N VAL A 36 11.03 0.69 0.54
CA VAL A 36 9.78 0.91 1.27
C VAL A 36 8.85 1.79 0.45
N THR A 37 9.37 2.91 -0.05
CA THR A 37 8.58 3.85 -0.86
C THR A 37 8.13 3.21 -2.17
N ALA A 38 8.99 2.44 -2.82
CA ALA A 38 8.65 1.73 -4.06
C ALA A 38 7.55 0.68 -3.84
N ARG A 39 7.60 -0.07 -2.73
CA ARG A 39 6.53 -1.04 -2.41
C ARG A 39 5.19 -0.35 -2.19
N ILE A 40 5.17 0.75 -1.43
CA ILE A 40 3.94 1.53 -1.19
C ILE A 40 3.40 2.06 -2.52
N GLU A 41 4.26 2.63 -3.38
CA GLU A 41 3.86 3.15 -4.68
C GLU A 41 3.24 2.07 -5.58
N VAL A 42 3.77 0.85 -5.58
CA VAL A 42 3.18 -0.28 -6.32
C VAL A 42 1.77 -0.58 -5.83
N LEU A 43 1.56 -0.62 -4.51
CA LEU A 43 0.25 -0.89 -3.92
C LEU A 43 -0.76 0.23 -4.23
N GLU A 44 -0.32 1.50 -4.17
CA GLU A 44 -1.14 2.66 -4.55
C GLU A 44 -1.50 2.63 -6.05
N ASN A 45 -0.56 2.23 -6.91
CA ASN A 45 -0.81 2.06 -8.34
C ASN A 45 -1.80 0.92 -8.62
N MET A 46 -1.74 -0.18 -7.86
CA MET A 46 -2.74 -1.25 -7.96
C MET A 46 -4.14 -0.76 -7.61
N ILE A 47 -4.29 0.05 -6.57
CA ILE A 47 -5.57 0.71 -6.23
C ILE A 47 -6.04 1.55 -7.41
N LYS A 48 -5.16 2.38 -7.98
CA LYS A 48 -5.50 3.24 -9.12
C LYS A 48 -6.00 2.44 -10.31
N ILE A 49 -5.31 1.36 -10.68
CA ILE A 49 -5.73 0.47 -11.77
C ILE A 49 -7.14 -0.08 -11.50
N LEU A 50 -7.39 -0.59 -10.29
CA LEU A 50 -8.68 -1.15 -9.90
C LEU A 50 -9.80 -0.10 -9.89
N SER A 51 -9.50 1.15 -9.53
CA SER A 51 -10.46 2.26 -9.56
C SER A 51 -10.77 2.77 -10.97
N THR A 52 -9.88 2.53 -11.95
CA THR A 52 -10.09 2.91 -13.36
C THR A 52 -10.67 1.78 -14.21
N ALA A 53 -10.75 0.57 -13.67
CA ALA A 53 -11.22 -0.63 -14.36
C ALA A 53 -12.76 -0.83 -14.27
N ASP A 54 -13.50 0.21 -13.88
CA ASP A 54 -14.97 0.26 -13.82
C ASP A 54 -15.58 0.67 -15.17
#